data_AF-S4XWA7-F1
#
_entry.id   AF-S4XWA7-F1
#
_cell.length_a   1.000
_cell.length_b   1.000
_cell.length_c   1.000
_cell.angle_alpha   90.00
_cell.angle_beta   90.00
_cell.angle_gamma   90.00
#
_symmetry.space_group_name_H-M   'P 1'
#
loop_
_entity.id
_entity.type
_entity.pdbx_description
1 polymer ?
#
loop_
_entity_poly.entity_id
_entity_poly.type
_entity_poly.pdbx_seq_one_letter_code
_entity_poly.pdbx_strand_id
1 'polypeptide(L)' 'MRFFFAALTAGAAMLGSAALLAPSSEAAPGANCIYYSDESHTTVVGKYGRDCCNNPIAWGTKTQHYECGGCFLCTPPPR' A
#
# COMPACT_ATOMS: atom_id res chain seq x y z
N MET A 1 -32.40 28.41 51.72
CA MET A 1 -32.27 26.98 51.37
C MET A 1 -33.59 26.47 50.81
N ARG A 2 -33.60 26.01 49.55
CA ARG A 2 -34.49 24.99 48.97
C ARG A 2 -34.06 24.72 47.52
N PHE A 3 -34.32 23.50 47.08
CA PHE A 3 -33.46 22.68 46.24
C PHE A 3 -33.88 22.56 44.77
N PHE A 4 -32.89 22.18 43.95
CA PHE A 4 -32.89 21.38 42.71
C PHE A 4 -33.87 21.70 41.57
N PHE A 5 -33.33 21.89 40.35
CA PHE A 5 -33.72 21.07 39.18
C PHE A 5 -32.53 20.97 38.21
N ALA A 6 -32.12 19.73 37.97
CA ALA A 6 -31.18 19.35 36.92
C ALA A 6 -31.88 19.37 35.55
N ALA A 7 -31.16 19.75 34.50
CA ALA A 7 -31.54 19.43 33.13
C ALA A 7 -30.30 19.13 32.29
N LEU A 8 -30.16 17.84 32.04
CA LEU A 8 -29.22 17.14 31.16
C LEU A 8 -29.62 17.38 29.69
N THR A 9 -28.72 17.89 28.85
CA THR A 9 -28.75 17.72 27.37
C THR A 9 -27.29 17.73 26.89
N ALA A 10 -26.63 16.59 26.74
CA ALA A 10 -26.71 15.64 25.62
C ALA A 10 -26.22 16.23 24.29
N GLY A 11 -25.05 15.75 23.85
CA GLY A 11 -24.85 15.36 22.46
C GLY A 11 -24.19 16.35 21.51
N ALA A 12 -22.87 16.19 21.34
CA ALA A 12 -22.26 16.24 20.02
C ALA A 12 -20.98 15.39 20.05
N ALA A 13 -21.14 14.08 19.88
CA ALA A 13 -20.04 13.19 19.59
C ALA A 13 -19.48 13.60 18.21
N MET A 14 -18.34 14.29 18.20
CA MET A 14 -17.57 14.49 16.98
C MET A 14 -17.04 13.11 16.58
N LEU A 15 -17.67 12.48 15.58
CA LEU A 15 -17.10 11.32 14.90
C LEU A 15 -15.81 11.79 14.23
N GLY A 16 -14.68 11.60 14.91
CA GLY A 16 -13.38 11.67 14.29
C GLY A 16 -13.26 10.50 13.32
N SER A 17 -13.28 10.80 12.02
CA SER A 17 -12.99 9.84 10.96
C SER A 17 -11.63 9.19 11.27
N ALA A 18 -11.67 7.93 11.68
CA ALA A 18 -10.48 7.10 11.73
C ALA A 18 -9.99 6.95 10.29
N ALA A 19 -9.02 7.77 9.90
CA ALA A 19 -8.20 7.48 8.75
C ALA A 19 -7.52 6.15 9.05
N LEU A 20 -8.05 5.07 8.45
CA LEU A 20 -7.38 3.78 8.34
C LEU A 20 -6.06 4.05 7.61
N LEU A 21 -5.01 4.32 8.38
CA LEU A 21 -3.64 4.15 7.94
C LEU A 21 -3.53 2.66 7.61
N ALA A 22 -3.73 2.32 6.33
CA ALA A 22 -3.38 1.01 5.81
C ALA A 22 -1.92 0.77 6.23
N PRO A 23 -1.59 -0.38 6.84
CA PRO A 23 -0.21 -0.69 7.12
C PRO A 23 0.51 -0.76 5.77
N SER A 24 1.34 0.23 5.47
CA SER A 24 2.43 0.04 4.52
C SER A 24 3.23 -1.12 5.09
N SER A 25 3.06 -2.30 4.48
CA SER A 25 3.83 -3.49 4.84
C SER A 25 5.26 -3.21 4.43
N GLU A 26 6.00 -2.57 5.33
CA GLU A 26 7.46 -2.51 5.28
C GLU A 26 8.00 -3.91 5.52
N ALA A 27 8.01 -4.72 4.46
CA ALA A 27 8.65 -6.02 4.45
C ALA A 27 9.19 -6.34 3.05
N ALA A 28 10.36 -5.79 2.71
CA ALA A 28 11.55 -6.59 2.45
C ALA A 28 12.70 -5.74 1.86
N PRO A 29 13.96 -6.00 2.28
CA PRO A 29 15.13 -5.39 1.68
C PRO A 29 15.21 -5.79 0.19
N GLY A 30 15.13 -4.82 -0.72
CA GLY A 30 15.26 -5.06 -2.17
C GLY A 30 14.09 -5.81 -2.82
N ALA A 31 12.85 -5.50 -2.43
CA ALA A 31 11.66 -6.16 -2.98
C ALA A 31 11.50 -5.96 -4.51
N ASN A 32 11.06 -7.02 -5.17
CA ASN A 32 10.61 -7.01 -6.56
C ASN A 32 9.29 -6.30 -6.66
N CYS A 33 9.26 -5.16 -7.35
CA CYS A 33 8.07 -4.31 -7.46
C CYS A 33 7.59 -4.23 -8.90
N ILE A 34 6.31 -4.48 -9.10
CA ILE A 34 5.57 -4.21 -10.34
C ILE A 34 4.82 -2.90 -10.13
N TYR A 35 4.96 -1.99 -11.09
CA TYR A 35 4.29 -0.69 -11.10
C TYR A 35 3.20 -0.69 -12.17
N TYR A 36 2.05 -0.12 -11.82
CA TYR A 36 0.85 -0.08 -12.64
C TYR A 36 0.47 1.36 -13.01
N SER A 37 -0.28 1.56 -14.11
CA SER A 37 -0.73 2.88 -14.54
C SER A 37 -1.67 3.55 -13.52
N ASP A 38 -2.47 2.75 -12.83
CA ASP A 38 -3.57 3.17 -11.96
C ASP A 38 -3.89 2.09 -10.91
N GLU A 39 -4.85 2.39 -10.03
CA GLU A 39 -5.27 1.54 -8.91
C GLU A 39 -5.97 0.23 -9.34
N SER A 40 -6.38 0.08 -10.60
CA SER A 40 -6.97 -1.17 -11.08
C SER A 40 -5.95 -2.30 -11.23
N HIS A 41 -4.65 -1.99 -11.20
CA HIS A 41 -3.54 -2.93 -11.38
C HIS A 41 -3.64 -3.78 -12.67
N THR A 42 -4.28 -3.25 -13.72
CA THR A 42 -4.47 -3.97 -14.99
C THR A 42 -3.32 -3.79 -15.97
N THR A 43 -2.70 -2.62 -15.97
CA THR A 43 -1.66 -2.26 -16.94
C THR A 43 -0.33 -2.04 -16.23
N VAL A 44 0.64 -2.91 -16.52
CA VAL A 44 2.00 -2.81 -15.99
C VAL A 44 2.79 -1.76 -16.78
N VAL A 45 3.33 -0.77 -16.08
CA VAL A 45 4.11 0.33 -16.66
C VAL A 45 5.58 0.31 -16.21
N GLY A 46 5.95 -0.56 -15.27
CA GLY A 46 7.35 -0.74 -14.88
C GLY A 46 7.58 -1.93 -13.97
N LYS A 47 8.84 -2.40 -13.92
CA LYS A 47 9.31 -3.42 -12.98
C LYS A 47 10.72 -3.10 -12.49
N TYR A 48 10.92 -3.24 -11.19
CA TYR A 48 12.21 -2.97 -10.55
C TYR A 48 12.52 -4.04 -9.49
N GLY A 49 13.76 -4.51 -9.45
CA GLY A 49 14.23 -5.51 -8.48
C GLY A 49 15.25 -6.46 -9.09
N ARG A 50 15.18 -7.73 -8.70
CA ARG A 50 15.98 -8.84 -9.24
C ARG A 50 15.13 -10.09 -9.45
N ASP A 51 15.36 -10.80 -10.55
CA ASP A 51 14.74 -12.11 -10.75
C ASP A 51 15.29 -13.18 -9.79
N CYS A 52 14.71 -14.37 -9.85
CA CYS A 52 15.13 -15.50 -9.01
C CYS A 52 16.51 -16.05 -9.33
N CYS A 53 17.09 -15.64 -10.46
CA CYS A 53 18.44 -15.97 -10.87
C CYS A 53 19.42 -14.82 -10.55
N ASN A 54 18.98 -13.85 -9.74
CA ASN A 54 19.75 -12.69 -9.29
C ASN A 54 20.11 -11.69 -10.41
N ASN A 55 19.44 -11.75 -11.57
CA ASN A 55 19.62 -10.76 -12.63
C ASN A 55 18.85 -9.47 -12.31
N PRO A 56 19.44 -8.29 -12.56
CA PRO A 56 18.77 -7.02 -12.31
C PRO A 56 17.60 -6.80 -13.28
N ILE A 57 16.48 -6.36 -12.74
CA ILE A 57 15.31 -5.90 -13.51
C ILE A 57 15.10 -4.43 -13.18
N ALA A 58 15.18 -3.57 -14.20
CA ALA A 58 14.90 -2.14 -14.05
C ALA A 58 14.44 -1.57 -15.39
N TRP A 59 13.12 -1.44 -15.56
CA TRP A 59 12.53 -0.81 -16.74
C TRP A 59 11.20 -0.13 -16.42
N GLY A 60 10.81 0.81 -17.29
CA GLY A 60 9.51 1.48 -17.23
C GLY A 60 9.49 2.69 -16.30
N THR A 61 8.32 2.96 -15.70
CA THR A 61 8.09 4.11 -14.81
C THR A 61 7.60 3.64 -13.44
N LYS A 62 8.13 4.24 -12.38
CA LYS A 62 7.61 4.06 -11.02
C LYS A 62 6.39 4.94 -10.80
N THR A 63 5.30 4.33 -10.37
CA THR A 63 4.05 4.99 -10.01
C THR A 63 3.73 4.75 -8.53
N GLN A 64 2.70 5.43 -8.02
CA GLN A 64 2.17 5.19 -6.67
C GLN A 64 1.34 3.90 -6.57
N HIS A 65 1.00 3.29 -7.71
CA HIS A 65 0.24 2.05 -7.81
C HIS A 65 1.23 0.91 -8.03
N TYR A 66 1.65 0.24 -6.96
CA TYR A 66 2.66 -0.79 -7.03
C TYR A 66 2.36 -1.97 -6.13
N GLU A 67 2.79 -3.14 -6.57
CA GLU A 67 2.79 -4.36 -5.77
C GLU A 67 4.22 -4.86 -5.69
N CYS A 68 4.75 -4.88 -4.46
CA CYS A 68 6.06 -5.44 -4.18
C CYS A 68 5.90 -6.81 -3.53
N GLY A 69 6.63 -7.80 -4.03
CA GLY A 69 6.63 -9.11 -3.43
C GLY A 69 7.15 -10.20 -4.35
N GLY A 70 7.41 -11.35 -3.75
CA GLY A 70 7.85 -12.54 -4.46
C GLY A 70 9.12 -12.34 -5.28
N CYS A 71 9.27 -13.22 -6.25
CA CYS A 71 10.46 -13.31 -7.06
C CYS A 71 10.07 -13.37 -8.54
N PHE A 72 10.67 -12.51 -9.38
CA PHE A 72 10.38 -12.52 -10.81
C PHE A 72 10.96 -13.78 -11.47
N LEU A 73 10.27 -14.28 -12.49
CA LEU A 73 10.80 -15.36 -13.32
C LEU A 73 12.18 -14.99 -13.87
N CYS A 74 13.08 -15.97 -13.90
CA CYS A 74 14.43 -15.78 -14.42
C CYS A 74 14.39 -15.31 -15.88
N THR A 75 15.13 -14.23 -16.15
CA THR A 75 15.30 -13.67 -17.48
C THR A 75 16.75 -13.87 -17.92
N PRO A 76 17.01 -14.53 -19.07
CA PRO A 76 16.09 -15.29 -19.93
C PRO A 76 15.63 -16.60 -19.27
N PRO A 77 14.55 -17.23 -19.75
CA PRO A 77 14.05 -18.48 -19.18
C PRO A 77 15.15 -19.56 -19.16
N PRO A 78 15.20 -20.42 -18.12
CA PRO A 78 16.11 -21.57 -18.09
C PRO A 78 15.86 -22.46 -19.31
N ARG A 79 16.94 -22.94 -19.95
CA ARG A 79 16.87 -23.86 -21.09
C ARG A 79 16.56 -25.28 -20.64
#